data_AF-A0A7J2M717-F1
#
_entry.id   AF-A0A7J2M717-F1
#
_cell.length_a   1.000
_cell.length_b   1.000
_cell.length_c   1.000
_cell.angle_alpha   90.00
_cell.angle_beta   90.00
_cell.angle_gamma   90.00
#
_symmetry.space_group_name_H-M   'P 1'
#
loop_
_entity.id
_entity.type
_entity.pdbx_description
1 polymer ?
#
loop_
_entity_poly.entity_id
_entity_poly.type
_entity_poly.pdbx_seq_one_letter_code
_entity_poly.pdbx_strand_id
1 'polypeptide(L)'
;MDILSRVEELSGENLYACYQCGKCSAGCPMVGEMDLLPNQVIVLVIRGDEGLLEANTPWVCAQCYQCGVRCPKEVDITKIMEAIRLITLRKNEDHIRLEKMRKNLPQIAVVSATRKYTG
;
A
#
# COMPACT_ATOMS: atom_id res chain seq x y z
N MET A 1 9.91 1.59 17.69
CA MET A 1 8.83 0.63 17.37
C MET A 1 9.14 0.10 15.99
N ASP A 2 9.25 -1.21 15.84
CA ASP A 2 9.62 -1.86 14.58
C ASP A 2 8.54 -1.68 13.50
N ILE A 3 8.93 -1.69 12.22
CA ILE A 3 8.02 -1.49 11.08
C ILE A 3 6.90 -2.52 11.08
N LEU A 4 7.19 -3.77 11.44
CA LEU A 4 6.20 -4.84 11.56
C LEU A 4 5.09 -4.47 12.55
N SER A 5 5.46 -4.11 13.78
CA SER A 5 4.49 -3.75 14.82
C SER A 5 3.61 -2.56 14.39
N ARG A 6 4.19 -1.60 13.67
CA ARG A 6 3.47 -0.43 13.19
C ARG A 6 2.50 -0.76 12.06
N VAL A 7 2.88 -1.67 11.16
CA VAL A 7 1.99 -2.16 10.09
C VAL A 7 0.85 -3.01 10.69
N GLU A 8 1.12 -3.90 11.64
CA GLU A 8 0.08 -4.68 12.32
C GLU A 8 -0.90 -3.77 13.08
N GLU A 9 -0.40 -2.76 13.80
CA GLU A 9 -1.26 -1.79 14.50
C GLU A 9 -2.17 -1.02 13.53
N LEU A 10 -1.63 -0.52 12.42
CA LEU A 10 -2.39 0.30 11.47
C LEU A 10 -3.33 -0.52 10.59
N SER A 11 -2.95 -1.74 10.22
CA SER A 11 -3.75 -2.61 9.35
C SER A 11 -4.76 -3.46 10.12
N GLY A 12 -4.47 -3.78 11.39
CA GLY A 12 -5.22 -4.76 12.19
C GLY A 12 -5.05 -6.20 11.70
N GLU A 13 -4.05 -6.48 10.86
CA GLU A 13 -3.80 -7.79 10.27
C GLU A 13 -2.62 -8.48 10.95
N ASN A 14 -2.67 -9.82 11.07
CA ASN A 14 -1.54 -10.64 11.52
C ASN A 14 -0.73 -11.08 10.30
N LEU A 15 0.46 -10.51 10.10
CA LEU A 15 1.28 -10.79 8.91
C LEU A 15 1.85 -12.22 8.91
N TYR A 16 2.07 -12.81 10.08
CA TYR A 16 2.57 -14.19 10.21
C TYR A 16 1.53 -15.26 9.78
N ALA A 17 0.26 -14.89 9.61
CA ALA A 17 -0.73 -15.80 9.02
C ALA A 17 -0.43 -16.11 7.54
N CYS A 18 0.37 -15.28 6.87
CA CYS A 18 0.71 -15.45 5.46
C CYS A 18 1.77 -16.55 5.25
N TYR A 19 1.38 -17.61 4.56
CA TYR A 19 2.25 -18.72 4.12
C TYR A 19 2.81 -18.58 2.69
N GLN A 20 2.80 -17.39 2.11
CA GLN A 20 3.45 -17.08 0.82
C GLN A 20 2.95 -17.85 -0.42
N CYS A 21 1.65 -18.14 -0.53
CA CYS A 21 1.09 -18.80 -1.74
C CYS A 21 1.11 -17.96 -3.03
N GLY A 22 1.34 -16.64 -2.97
CA GLY A 22 1.41 -15.77 -4.16
C GLY A 22 0.08 -15.44 -4.85
N LYS A 23 -1.07 -15.91 -4.37
CA LYS A 23 -2.39 -15.68 -4.99
C LYS A 23 -2.79 -14.20 -5.07
N CYS A 24 -2.34 -13.40 -4.10
CA CYS A 24 -2.51 -11.95 -4.11
C CYS A 24 -1.79 -11.31 -5.30
N SER A 25 -0.55 -11.71 -5.55
CA SER A 25 0.27 -11.23 -6.66
C SER A 25 -0.27 -11.70 -8.01
N ALA A 26 -0.58 -12.98 -8.16
CA ALA A 26 -1.16 -13.52 -9.39
C ALA A 26 -2.52 -12.89 -9.76
N GLY A 27 -3.29 -12.42 -8.78
CA GLY A 27 -4.59 -11.80 -9.00
C GLY A 27 -4.58 -10.28 -9.13
N CYS A 28 -3.46 -9.61 -8.87
CA CYS A 28 -3.42 -8.15 -8.84
C CYS A 28 -3.33 -7.58 -10.26
N PRO A 29 -4.25 -6.68 -10.67
CA PRO A 29 -4.21 -6.10 -12.01
C PRO A 29 -3.06 -5.09 -12.19
N MET A 30 -2.47 -4.62 -11.09
CA MET A 30 -1.45 -3.58 -11.08
C MET A 30 -0.01 -4.13 -11.04
N VAL A 31 0.19 -5.45 -11.08
CA VAL A 31 1.53 -6.06 -10.93
C VAL A 31 2.55 -5.54 -11.95
N GLY A 32 2.12 -5.18 -13.16
CA GLY A 32 3.02 -4.64 -14.19
C GLY A 32 3.64 -3.29 -13.84
N GLU A 33 3.01 -2.56 -12.91
CA GLU A 33 3.43 -1.22 -12.49
C GLU A 33 4.11 -1.23 -11.10
N MET A 34 4.09 -2.39 -10.41
CA MET A 34 4.63 -2.56 -9.06
C MET A 34 6.10 -2.99 -9.11
N ASP A 35 6.93 -2.38 -8.27
CA ASP A 35 8.31 -2.79 -8.03
C ASP A 35 8.44 -4.00 -7.09
N LEU A 36 7.44 -4.23 -6.24
CA LEU A 36 7.34 -5.33 -5.29
C LEU A 36 5.97 -5.98 -5.41
N LEU A 37 5.96 -7.30 -5.54
CA LEU A 37 4.71 -8.04 -5.54
C LEU A 37 4.05 -8.01 -4.14
N PRO A 38 2.71 -8.06 -4.04
CA PRO A 38 2.02 -8.01 -2.75
C PRO A 38 2.50 -9.03 -1.71
N ASN A 39 2.84 -10.25 -2.13
CA ASN A 39 3.38 -11.26 -1.21
C ASN A 39 4.82 -10.94 -0.75
N GLN A 40 5.63 -10.29 -1.59
CA GLN A 40 6.99 -9.86 -1.25
C GLN A 40 6.97 -8.73 -0.23
N VAL A 41 6.03 -7.78 -0.36
CA VAL A 41 5.82 -6.72 0.64
C VAL A 41 5.60 -7.31 2.03
N ILE A 42 4.74 -8.34 2.16
CA ILE A 42 4.51 -9.01 3.46
C ILE A 42 5.83 -9.57 4.04
N VAL A 43 6.66 -10.22 3.22
CA VAL A 43 7.95 -10.76 3.67
C VAL A 43 8.88 -9.67 4.17
N LEU A 44 8.97 -8.55 3.44
CA LEU A 44 9.83 -7.43 3.80
C LEU A 44 9.40 -6.77 5.10
N VAL A 45 8.07 -6.60 5.30
CA VAL A 45 7.54 -6.10 6.58
C VAL A 45 7.90 -7.04 7.74
N ILE A 46 7.70 -8.35 7.57
CA ILE A 46 8.05 -9.36 8.61
C ILE A 46 9.55 -9.35 8.93
N ARG A 47 10.40 -9.06 7.94
CA ARG A 47 11.86 -8.99 8.10
C ARG A 47 12.34 -7.68 8.72
N GLY A 48 11.46 -6.72 8.95
CA GLY A 48 11.84 -5.42 9.46
C GLY A 48 12.56 -4.54 8.44
N ASP A 49 12.38 -4.78 7.13
CA ASP A 49 13.09 -4.06 6.07
C ASP A 49 12.40 -2.72 5.75
N GLU A 50 12.90 -1.63 6.34
CA GLU A 50 12.38 -0.28 6.08
C GLU A 50 12.60 0.20 4.64
N GLY A 51 13.46 -0.44 3.86
CA GLY A 51 13.67 -0.11 2.44
C GLY A 51 12.40 -0.24 1.59
N LEU A 52 11.41 -1.02 2.06
CA LEU A 52 10.09 -1.12 1.41
C LEU A 52 9.32 0.21 1.39
N LEU A 53 9.65 1.17 2.27
CA LEU A 53 8.98 2.46 2.33
C LEU A 53 9.28 3.33 1.09
N GLU A 54 10.39 3.06 0.42
CA GLU A 54 10.79 3.71 -0.84
C GLU A 54 10.11 3.08 -2.07
N ALA A 55 9.38 1.96 -1.88
CA ALA A 55 8.75 1.25 -2.97
C ALA A 55 7.56 2.02 -3.57
N ASN A 56 7.39 1.92 -4.89
CA ASN A 56 6.23 2.48 -5.58
C ASN A 56 4.95 1.66 -5.32
N THR A 57 5.08 0.40 -4.89
CA THR A 57 3.99 -0.57 -4.82
C THR A 57 2.78 -0.10 -3.99
N PRO A 58 2.93 0.44 -2.76
CA PRO A 58 1.80 0.96 -1.98
C PRO A 58 1.08 2.12 -2.70
N TRP A 59 1.80 2.91 -3.49
CA TRP A 59 1.27 4.05 -4.25
C TRP A 59 0.60 3.64 -5.56
N VAL A 60 1.01 2.52 -6.16
CA VAL A 60 0.38 1.97 -7.37
C VAL A 60 -0.85 1.14 -7.01
N CYS A 61 -0.91 0.59 -5.79
CA CYS A 61 -2.06 -0.15 -5.29
C CYS A 61 -3.38 0.61 -5.53
N ALA A 62 -4.31 -0.05 -6.22
CA ALA A 62 -5.61 0.51 -6.57
C ALA A 62 -6.67 0.32 -5.46
N GLN A 63 -6.31 -0.30 -4.34
CA GLN A 63 -7.24 -0.65 -3.26
C GLN A 63 -8.52 -1.36 -3.76
N CYS A 64 -8.37 -2.28 -4.72
CA CYS A 64 -9.50 -2.98 -5.34
C CYS A 64 -9.97 -4.22 -4.57
N TYR A 65 -9.35 -4.54 -3.42
CA TYR A 65 -9.69 -5.66 -2.53
C TYR A 65 -9.59 -7.08 -3.09
N GLN A 66 -9.21 -7.26 -4.35
CA GLN A 66 -9.06 -8.57 -4.99
C GLN A 66 -8.11 -9.52 -4.22
N CYS A 67 -7.01 -8.97 -3.70
CA CYS A 67 -6.02 -9.75 -2.94
C CYS A 67 -6.57 -10.24 -1.60
N GLY A 68 -7.32 -9.40 -0.86
CA GLY A 68 -7.96 -9.77 0.40
C GLY A 68 -9.03 -10.85 0.21
N VAL A 69 -9.94 -10.67 -0.76
CA VAL A 69 -11.02 -11.63 -1.05
C VAL A 69 -10.49 -13.00 -1.46
N ARG A 70 -9.34 -13.04 -2.16
CA ARG A 70 -8.76 -14.29 -2.67
C ARG A 70 -7.85 -14.99 -1.66
N CYS A 71 -7.50 -14.36 -0.55
CA CYS A 71 -6.54 -14.87 0.42
C CYS A 71 -7.13 -16.06 1.19
N PRO A 72 -6.55 -17.27 1.08
CA PRO A 72 -7.05 -18.45 1.81
C PRO A 72 -6.78 -18.40 3.32
N LYS A 73 -5.97 -17.42 3.74
CA LYS A 73 -5.63 -17.15 5.15
C LYS A 73 -6.34 -15.92 5.68
N GLU A 74 -7.25 -15.34 4.89
CA GLU A 74 -8.08 -14.19 5.26
C GLU A 74 -7.28 -12.93 5.65
N VAL A 75 -6.02 -12.86 5.25
CA VAL A 75 -5.18 -11.66 5.41
C VAL A 75 -5.64 -10.59 4.41
N ASP A 76 -6.01 -9.41 4.90
CA ASP A 76 -6.36 -8.27 4.06
C ASP A 76 -5.12 -7.46 3.65
N ILE A 77 -4.50 -7.89 2.55
CA ILE A 77 -3.33 -7.23 1.98
C ILE A 77 -3.64 -5.77 1.57
N THR A 78 -4.90 -5.42 1.33
CA THR A 78 -5.30 -4.04 1.00
C THR A 78 -5.02 -3.10 2.17
N LYS A 79 -5.36 -3.52 3.39
CA LYS A 79 -5.07 -2.75 4.62
C LYS A 79 -3.57 -2.69 4.90
N ILE A 80 -2.82 -3.74 4.61
CA ILE A 80 -1.36 -3.74 4.77
C ILE A 80 -0.73 -2.70 3.85
N MET A 81 -1.13 -2.65 2.58
CA MET A 81 -0.65 -1.63 1.63
C MET A 81 -1.00 -0.21 2.09
N GLU A 82 -2.21 -0.01 2.61
CA GLU A 82 -2.65 1.27 3.16
C GLU A 82 -1.85 1.68 4.41
N ALA A 83 -1.61 0.74 5.33
CA ALA A 83 -0.80 0.97 6.51
C ALA A 83 0.60 1.46 6.16
N ILE A 84 1.25 0.85 5.16
CA ILE A 84 2.55 1.28 4.65
C ILE A 84 2.47 2.72 4.11
N ARG A 85 1.46 3.02 3.30
CA ARG A 85 1.24 4.38 2.77
C ARG A 85 1.05 5.42 3.88
N LEU A 86 0.28 5.08 4.92
CA LEU A 86 0.06 5.96 6.09
C LEU A 86 1.32 6.20 6.91
N ILE A 87 2.24 5.22 6.97
CA ILE A 87 3.54 5.41 7.63
C ILE A 87 4.36 6.48 6.90
N THR A 88 4.38 6.46 5.56
CA THR A 88 5.07 7.47 4.75
C THR A 88 4.38 8.83 4.80
N LEU A 89 3.05 8.89 4.63
CA LEU A 89 2.29 10.14 4.64
C LEU A 89 2.43 10.91 5.96
N ARG A 90 2.52 10.22 7.11
CA ARG A 90 2.73 10.89 8.41
C ARG A 90 4.06 11.65 8.54
N LYS A 91 4.93 11.63 7.52
CA LYS A 91 6.12 12.47 7.41
C LYS A 91 5.81 13.93 6.99
N ASN A 92 4.56 14.28 6.68
CA ASN A 92 4.17 15.59 6.10
C ASN A 92 4.87 15.85 4.76
N GLU A 93 4.91 14.84 3.89
CA GLU A 93 5.58 14.89 2.59
C GLU A 93 4.54 14.80 1.46
N ASP A 94 4.23 15.95 0.86
CA ASP A 94 3.31 16.04 -0.27
C ASP A 94 3.99 15.62 -1.57
N HIS A 95 3.49 14.53 -2.18
CA HIS A 95 3.93 14.07 -3.49
C HIS A 95 3.29 14.89 -4.65
N ILE A 96 2.21 15.63 -4.37
CA ILE A 96 1.60 16.56 -5.31
C ILE A 96 1.41 17.94 -4.67
N ARG A 97 1.59 19.01 -5.45
CA ARG A 97 1.31 20.38 -5.01
C ARG A 97 0.10 20.94 -5.75
N LEU A 98 -0.94 21.33 -5.00
CA LEU A 98 -2.19 21.87 -5.55
C LEU A 98 -1.95 23.04 -6.51
N GLU A 99 -1.03 23.93 -6.15
CA GLU A 99 -0.67 25.12 -6.93
C GLU A 99 -0.12 24.80 -8.32
N LYS A 100 0.48 23.61 -8.49
CA LYS A 100 1.06 23.16 -9.76
C LYS A 100 0.09 22.35 -10.61
N MET A 101 -1.12 22.07 -10.12
CA MET A 101 -2.11 21.31 -10.89
C MET A 101 -2.80 22.15 -11.96
N ARG A 102 -3.23 21.49 -13.03
CA ARG A 102 -3.98 22.14 -14.12
C ARG A 102 -5.30 22.71 -13.58
N LYS A 103 -5.60 23.96 -13.92
CA LYS A 103 -6.79 24.69 -13.43
C LYS A 103 -8.14 24.10 -13.86
N ASN A 104 -8.17 23.32 -14.94
CA ASN A 104 -9.41 22.75 -15.51
C ASN A 104 -9.58 21.26 -15.20
N LEU A 105 -9.03 20.77 -14.10
CA LEU A 105 -9.23 19.38 -13.68
C LEU A 105 -10.64 19.17 -13.11
N PRO A 106 -11.27 18.03 -13.38
CA PRO A 106 -12.48 17.63 -12.67
C PRO A 106 -12.21 17.59 -11.16
N GLN A 107 -13.14 18.09 -10.36
CA GLN A 107 -13.01 18.12 -8.89
C GLN A 107 -12.72 16.73 -8.32
N ILE A 108 -13.32 15.69 -8.88
CA ILE A 108 -13.10 14.31 -8.46
C ILE A 108 -11.65 13.87 -8.61
N ALA A 109 -10.95 14.32 -9.67
CA ALA A 109 -9.54 13.99 -9.91
C ALA A 109 -8.62 14.67 -8.88
N VAL A 110 -8.94 15.93 -8.52
CA VAL A 110 -8.19 16.68 -7.50
C VAL A 110 -8.37 16.02 -6.13
N VAL A 111 -9.59 15.67 -5.75
CA VAL A 111 -9.89 15.01 -4.46
C VAL A 111 -9.26 13.62 -4.39
N SER A 112 -9.34 12.83 -5.45
CA SER A 112 -8.71 11.49 -5.46
C SER A 112 -7.18 11.58 -5.38
N ALA A 113 -6.58 12.51 -6.10
CA ALA A 113 -5.12 12.68 -6.10
C ALA A 113 -4.63 13.16 -4.73
N THR A 114 -5.26 14.17 -4.14
CA THR A 114 -4.90 14.68 -2.80
C THR A 114 -5.03 13.59 -1.74
N ARG A 115 -6.17 12.89 -1.65
CA ARG A 115 -6.33 11.76 -0.73
C ARG A 115 -5.26 10.68 -0.87
N LYS A 116 -4.72 10.52 -2.07
CA LYS A 116 -3.71 9.51 -2.34
C LYS A 116 -2.29 9.99 -2.03
N TYR A 117 -1.96 11.23 -2.37
CA TYR A 117 -0.59 11.75 -2.52
C TYR A 117 -0.23 12.94 -1.63
N THR A 118 -1.12 13.39 -0.74
CA THR A 118 -0.84 14.47 0.23
C THR A 118 -1.11 14.00 1.64
N GLY A 119 -0.22 14.31 2.58
CA GLY A 119 -0.35 13.92 3.99
C GLY A 119 0.85 14.33 4.82
#